data_AF-A0A1V5A9Q7-F1
#
_entry.id   AF-A0A1V5A9Q7-F1
#
_cell.length_a   1.000
_cell.length_b   1.000
_cell.length_c   1.000
_cell.angle_alpha   90.00
_cell.angle_beta   90.00
_cell.angle_gamma   90.00
#
_symmetry.space_group_name_H-M   'P 1'
#
loop_
_entity.id
_entity.type
_entity.pdbx_description
1 polymer ?
#
loop_
_entity_poly.entity_id
_entity_poly.type
_entity_poly.pdbx_seq_one_letter_code
_entity_poly.pdbx_strand_id
1 'polypeptide(L)' 'MSDQLVVTREAIEAYERRTGFVGIGEFFQRKGLFVLKDGEACNEK' A
#
# COMPACT_ATOMS: atom_id res chain seq x y z
N MET A 1 10.46 9.91 15.69
CA MET A 1 10.42 9.73 14.23
C MET A 1 9.38 8.66 13.97
N SER A 2 8.23 9.03 13.42
CA SER A 2 7.16 8.07 13.13
C SER A 2 7.62 7.22 11.95
N ASP A 3 7.96 5.96 12.23
CA ASP A 3 8.30 4.95 11.23
C ASP A 3 7.01 4.63 10.46
N GLN A 4 6.71 5.41 9.42
CA GLN A 4 5.53 5.19 8.60
C GLN A 4 5.76 3.97 7.72
N LEU A 5 4.90 2.97 7.88
CA LEU A 5 4.92 1.77 7.07
C LEU A 5 4.69 2.17 5.61
N VAL A 6 5.57 1.75 4.70
CA VAL A 6 5.44 2.02 3.26
C VAL A 6 4.99 0.73 2.58
N VAL A 7 3.88 0.78 1.85
CA VAL A 7 3.28 -0.39 1.21
C VAL A 7 3.11 -0.13 -0.27
N THR A 8 3.36 -1.12 -1.12
CA THR A 8 3.09 -1.00 -2.55
C THR A 8 1.59 -1.17 -2.83
N ARG A 9 1.10 -0.49 -3.86
CA ARG A 9 -0.28 -0.68 -4.33
C ARG A 9 -0.58 -2.16 -4.60
N GLU A 10 0.34 -2.86 -5.26
CA GLU A 10 0.21 -4.29 -5.58
C GLU A 10 0.05 -5.18 -4.34
N ALA A 11 0.75 -4.87 -3.24
CA ALA A 11 0.64 -5.66 -2.02
C ALA A 11 -0.74 -5.52 -1.37
N ILE A 12 -1.30 -4.31 -1.37
CA ILE A 12 -2.68 -4.08 -0.91
C ILE A 12 -3.67 -4.78 -1.83
N GLU A 13 -3.56 -4.61 -3.16
CA GLU A 13 -4.47 -5.25 -4.10
C GLU A 13 -4.45 -6.78 -4.01
N ALA A 14 -3.26 -7.37 -3.84
CA ALA A 14 -3.11 -8.80 -3.61
C ALA A 14 -3.75 -9.24 -2.28
N TYR A 15 -3.60 -8.44 -1.23
CA TYR A 15 -4.23 -8.69 0.06
C TYR A 15 -5.76 -8.64 -0.03
N GLU A 16 -6.33 -7.59 -0.63
CA GLU A 16 -7.77 -7.44 -0.82
C GLU A 16 -8.34 -8.60 -1.64
N ARG A 17 -7.66 -8.98 -2.73
CA ARG A 17 -8.05 -10.12 -3.57
C ARG A 17 -8.02 -11.44 -2.81
N ARG A 18 -7.01 -11.65 -1.96
CA ARG A 18 -6.84 -12.91 -1.21
C ARG A 18 -7.84 -13.06 -0.07
N THR A 19 -8.25 -11.94 0.53
CA THR A 19 -9.05 -11.94 1.76
C THR A 19 -10.52 -11.56 1.53
N GLY A 20 -10.84 -10.91 0.41
CA GLY A 20 -12.15 -10.34 0.14
C GLY A 20 -12.40 -9.00 0.84
N PHE A 21 -11.43 -8.46 1.59
CA PHE A 21 -11.52 -7.13 2.20
C PHE A 21 -11.26 -6.04 1.16
N VAL A 22 -12.31 -5.56 0.50
CA VAL A 22 -12.23 -4.45 -0.46
C VAL A 22 -12.17 -3.10 0.26
N GLY A 23 -11.22 -2.24 -0.10
CA GLY A 23 -11.10 -0.88 0.42
C GLY A 23 -10.28 -0.73 1.72
N ILE A 24 -9.59 -1.79 2.14
CA ILE A 24 -8.69 -1.73 3.30
C ILE A 24 -7.49 -0.80 3.02
N GLY A 25 -7.06 -0.75 1.75
CA GLY A 25 -6.04 0.16 1.25
C GLY A 25 -6.36 1.62 1.56
N GLU A 26 -7.51 2.07 1.09
CA GLU A 26 -8.01 3.43 1.31
C GLU A 26 -8.23 3.73 2.79
N PHE A 27 -8.78 2.76 3.54
CA PHE A 27 -9.06 2.94 4.96
C PHE A 27 -7.78 3.25 5.75
N PHE A 28 -6.73 2.45 5.54
CA PHE A 28 -5.47 2.63 6.23
C PHE A 28 -4.70 3.87 5.76
N GLN A 29 -4.80 4.23 4.48
CA GLN A 29 -4.23 5.48 3.98
C GLN A 29 -4.89 6.71 4.62
N ARG A 30 -6.23 6.73 4.73
CA ARG A 30 -6.97 7.83 5.40
C ARG A 30 -6.65 7.94 6.88
N LYS A 31 -6.33 6.82 7.53
CA LYS A 31 -5.91 6.78 8.94
C LYS A 31 -4.44 7.17 9.15
N GLY A 32 -3.68 7.36 8.08
CA GLY A 32 -2.25 7.69 8.15
C GLY A 32 -1.38 6.54 8.66
N LEU A 33 -1.89 5.31 8.61
CA LEU A 33 -1.22 4.11 9.13
C LEU A 33 -0.11 3.61 8.19
N PHE A 34 -0.24 3.88 6.89
CA PHE A 34 0.82 3.67 5.93
C PHE A 34 0.78 4.69 4.79
N VAL A 35 1.88 4.73 4.05
CA VAL A 35 2.01 5.46 2.78
C VAL A 35 2.02 4.46 1.64
N LEU A 36 1.14 4.66 0.65
CA LEU A 36 1.19 3.90 -0.60
C LEU A 36 2.32 4.44 -1.47
N LYS A 37 3.22 3.56 -1.88
CA LYS A 37 4.20 3.83 -2.93
C LYS A 37 3.71 3.10 -4.19
N ASP A 38 3.51 3.83 -5.28
CA ASP A 38 3.44 3.18 -6.58
C ASP A 38 4.79 2.48 -6.82
N GLY A 39 4.75 1.24 -7.31
CA GLY A 39 5.95 0.45 -7.54
C GLY A 39 6.95 1.29 -8.30
N GLU A 40 8.17 1.41 -7.78
CA GLU A 40 9.23 2.14 -8.47
C GLU A 40 9.36 1.51 -9.85
N ALA A 41 9.01 2.27 -10.90
CA ALA A 41 9.49 1.95 -12.23
C ALA A 41 11.02 1.91 -12.08
N CYS A 42 11.62 0.73 -12.22
CA CYS A 42 13.05 0.58 -12.27
C CYS A 42 13.56 1.59 -13.30
N ASN A 43 14.19 2.68 -12.84
CA ASN A 43 14.99 3.48 -13.72
C ASN A 43 16.23 2.62 -14.01
N GLU A 44 16.16 1.84 -15.08
CA GLU A 44 17.33 1.24 -15.70
C GLU A 44 18.35 2.36 -15.94
N LYS A 45 19.48 2.28 -15.22
CA LYS A 45 20.66 3.11 -15.45
C LYS A 45 21.52 2.54 -16.56
#